data_AF-A0A3A2ZSL5-F1
#
_entry.id   AF-A0A3A2ZSL5-F1
#
_cell.length_a   1.000
_cell.length_b   1.000
_cell.length_c   1.000
_cell.angle_alpha   90.00
_cell.angle_beta   90.00
_cell.angle_gamma   90.00
#
_symmetry.space_group_name_H-M   'P 1'
#
loop_
_entity.id
_entity.type
_entity.pdbx_description
1 polymer ?
#
loop_
_entity_poly.entity_id
_entity_poly.type
_entity_poly.pdbx_seq_one_letter_code
_entity_poly.pdbx_strand_id
1 'polypeptide(L)'
;MATYQSILLHLIFALLRGKEKAFDLSLRYRIQPDEHELLVALVQSCRRLGMLSYPNILAHHEITAPLALVWVSVEEIKRFGLALYKVCRMCSRPESLRRNDKSLGSELLTLSDLNFCMPDSDELWNAPGDAESGTIRRVASHTNLRDNGNPDAWISRASCLLYDEHVDFDWI
;
A
#
# COMPACT_ATOMS: atom_id res chain seq x y z
N MET A 1 6.66 9.52 8.19
CA MET A 1 6.76 8.83 6.88
C MET A 1 8.10 8.14 6.68
N ALA A 2 9.24 8.86 6.72
CA ALA A 2 10.57 8.30 6.45
C ALA A 2 10.86 6.95 7.15
N THR A 3 10.61 6.83 8.46
CA THR A 3 10.81 5.57 9.21
C THR A 3 10.05 4.39 8.61
N TYR A 4 8.78 4.59 8.24
CA TYR A 4 7.95 3.52 7.67
C TYR A 4 8.45 3.10 6.28
N GLN A 5 8.87 4.06 5.46
CA GLN A 5 9.49 3.78 4.16
C GLN A 5 10.82 3.04 4.32
N SER A 6 11.66 3.42 5.29
CA SER A 6 12.90 2.71 5.59
C SER A 6 12.67 1.27 6.02
N ILE A 7 11.66 1.02 6.87
CA ILE A 7 11.28 -0.34 7.27
C ILE A 7 10.79 -1.13 6.06
N LEU A 8 9.92 -0.55 5.22
CA LEU A 8 9.44 -1.21 4.01
C LEU A 8 10.57 -1.53 3.02
N LEU A 9 11.51 -0.61 2.82
CA LEU A 9 12.69 -0.84 1.99
C LEU A 9 13.59 -1.94 2.56
N HIS A 10 13.78 -1.98 3.89
CA HIS A 10 14.51 -3.05 4.55
C HIS A 10 13.86 -4.41 4.27
N LEU A 11 12.54 -4.51 4.39
CA LEU A 11 11.78 -5.71 4.06
C LEU A 11 11.92 -6.07 2.57
N ILE A 12 11.80 -5.12 1.65
CA ILE A 12 12.01 -5.35 0.22
C ILE A 12 13.41 -5.90 -0.06
N PHE A 13 14.45 -5.33 0.55
CA PHE A 13 15.82 -5.83 0.37
C PHE A 13 16.03 -7.22 0.99
N ALA A 14 15.39 -7.51 2.12
CA ALA A 14 15.37 -8.85 2.69
C ALA A 14 14.76 -9.86 1.70
N LEU A 15 13.62 -9.52 1.07
CA LEU A 15 13.00 -10.35 0.03
C LEU A 15 13.93 -10.55 -1.18
N LEU A 16 14.57 -9.48 -1.66
CA LEU A 16 15.44 -9.54 -2.83
C LEU A 16 16.70 -10.37 -2.58
N ARG A 17 17.33 -10.23 -1.40
CA ARG A 17 18.48 -11.06 -0.98
C ARG A 17 18.07 -12.50 -0.73
N GLY A 18 16.84 -12.71 -0.29
CA GLY A 18 16.27 -14.02 -0.02
C GLY A 18 15.93 -14.85 -1.24
N LYS A 19 15.98 -14.30 -2.47
CA LYS A 19 15.57 -15.00 -3.71
C LYS A 19 16.28 -16.33 -4.00
N GLU A 20 17.40 -16.63 -3.34
CA GLU A 20 18.05 -17.95 -3.40
C GLU A 20 17.35 -19.02 -2.53
N LYS A 21 16.38 -18.64 -1.69
CA LYS A 21 15.58 -19.51 -0.82
C LYS A 21 14.17 -19.74 -1.37
N ALA A 22 13.66 -20.93 -1.11
CA ALA A 22 12.47 -21.53 -1.71
C ALA A 22 11.23 -20.60 -1.70
N PHE A 23 10.73 -20.31 -2.89
CA PHE A 23 9.35 -19.91 -3.12
C PHE A 23 8.43 -21.10 -2.79
N ASP A 24 7.23 -20.82 -2.28
CA ASP A 24 6.19 -21.84 -2.19
C ASP A 24 5.50 -22.07 -3.55
N LEU A 25 4.57 -23.02 -3.59
CA LEU A 25 3.79 -23.35 -4.79
C LEU A 25 2.95 -22.18 -5.31
N SER A 26 2.70 -21.16 -4.47
CA SER A 26 1.98 -19.93 -4.80
C SER A 26 2.92 -18.79 -5.20
N LEU A 27 4.21 -19.09 -5.46
CA LEU A 27 5.26 -18.11 -5.79
C LEU A 27 5.47 -17.04 -4.71
N ARG A 28 5.12 -17.34 -3.45
CA ARG A 28 5.35 -16.46 -2.31
C ARG A 28 6.68 -16.79 -1.64
N TYR A 29 7.38 -15.76 -1.18
CA TYR A 29 8.64 -15.87 -0.45
C TYR A 29 8.40 -16.30 0.99
N ARG A 30 9.15 -17.32 1.45
CA ARG A 30 9.12 -17.74 2.85
C ARG A 30 9.96 -16.79 3.70
N ILE A 31 9.30 -15.78 4.26
CA ILE A 31 9.90 -14.75 5.11
C ILE A 31 10.43 -15.33 6.44
N GLN A 32 11.52 -14.77 6.96
CA GLN A 32 12.05 -15.18 8.27
C GLN A 32 11.11 -14.73 9.40
N PRO A 33 11.09 -15.40 10.56
CA PRO A 33 10.21 -15.05 11.67
C PRO A 33 10.35 -13.58 12.12
N ASP A 34 11.57 -13.09 12.30
CA ASP A 34 11.84 -11.72 12.76
C ASP A 34 11.36 -10.67 11.73
N GLU A 35 11.58 -10.94 10.44
CA GLU A 35 11.13 -10.09 9.33
C GLU A 35 9.59 -10.09 9.23
N HIS A 36 8.95 -11.24 9.47
CA HIS A 36 7.50 -11.35 9.52
C HIS A 36 6.90 -10.56 10.69
N GLU A 37 7.50 -10.64 11.88
CA GLU A 37 7.08 -9.82 13.03
C GLU A 37 7.21 -8.32 12.75
N LEU A 38 8.30 -7.91 12.09
CA LEU A 38 8.50 -6.52 11.67
C LEU A 38 7.43 -6.08 10.66
N LEU A 39 7.11 -6.92 9.68
CA LEU A 39 6.05 -6.67 8.71
C LEU A 39 4.67 -6.54 9.39
N VAL A 40 4.35 -7.42 10.35
CA VAL A 40 3.11 -7.34 11.15
C VAL A 40 3.06 -6.03 11.93
N ALA A 41 4.14 -5.66 12.62
CA ALA A 41 4.21 -4.43 13.39
C ALA A 41 4.06 -3.18 12.50
N LEU A 42 4.64 -3.21 11.29
CA LEU A 42 4.49 -2.14 10.31
C LEU A 42 3.03 -1.98 9.88
N VAL A 43 2.37 -3.07 9.46
CA VAL A 43 0.96 -3.04 9.03
C VAL A 43 0.04 -2.55 10.14
N GLN A 44 0.22 -3.04 11.37
CA GLN A 44 -0.55 -2.59 12.53
C GLN A 44 -0.33 -1.09 12.81
N SER A 45 0.90 -0.59 12.66
CA SER A 45 1.21 0.82 12.86
C SER A 45 0.54 1.70 11.78
N CYS A 46 0.59 1.28 10.51
CA CYS A 46 -0.09 1.97 9.43
C CYS A 46 -1.61 2.03 9.62
N ARG A 47 -2.22 0.93 10.12
CA ARG A 47 -3.64 0.91 10.50
C ARG A 47 -3.96 1.91 11.61
N ARG A 48 -3.17 1.90 12.70
CA ARG A 48 -3.35 2.84 13.84
C ARG A 48 -3.21 4.30 13.42
N LEU A 49 -2.32 4.60 12.49
CA LEU A 49 -2.12 5.94 11.96
C LEU A 49 -3.09 6.32 10.85
N GLY A 50 -4.03 5.44 10.48
CA GLY A 50 -5.01 5.73 9.43
C GLY A 50 -4.39 5.91 8.04
N MET A 51 -3.18 5.40 7.80
CA MET A 51 -2.46 5.55 6.52
C MET A 51 -3.07 4.74 5.36
N LEU A 52 -4.09 3.93 5.63
CA LEU A 52 -4.76 3.07 4.65
C LEU A 52 -6.15 3.61 4.25
N SER A 53 -6.47 4.84 4.64
CA SER A 53 -7.78 5.47 4.41
C SER A 53 -7.60 6.92 4.01
N TYR A 54 -8.10 7.31 2.84
CA TYR A 54 -7.94 8.67 2.34
C TYR A 54 -8.49 9.75 3.29
N PRO A 55 -9.72 9.63 3.85
CA PRO A 55 -10.21 10.59 4.82
C PRO A 55 -9.26 10.79 6.00
N ASN A 56 -8.66 9.71 6.50
CA ASN A 56 -7.70 9.78 7.60
C ASN A 56 -6.39 10.42 7.15
N ILE A 57 -5.87 10.07 5.97
CA ILE A 57 -4.66 10.69 5.41
C ILE A 57 -4.85 12.20 5.31
N LEU A 58 -5.98 12.66 4.77
CA LEU A 58 -6.30 14.10 4.69
C LEU A 58 -6.37 14.78 6.06
N ALA A 59 -6.93 14.10 7.06
CA ALA A 59 -7.08 14.65 8.41
C ALA A 59 -5.73 14.95 9.11
N HIS A 60 -4.61 14.45 8.59
CA HIS A 60 -3.27 14.78 9.10
C HIS A 60 -2.74 16.13 8.60
N HIS A 61 -3.42 16.76 7.64
CA HIS A 61 -3.01 18.05 7.09
C HIS A 61 -3.82 19.19 7.69
N GLU A 62 -3.14 20.31 7.96
CA GLU A 62 -3.82 21.55 8.34
C GLU A 62 -4.65 22.08 7.16
N ILE A 63 -5.77 22.73 7.46
CA ILE A 63 -6.65 23.35 6.45
C ILE A 63 -5.91 24.41 5.63
N THR A 64 -4.87 25.03 6.20
CA THR A 64 -4.03 26.05 5.58
C THR A 64 -2.83 25.49 4.83
N ALA A 65 -2.62 24.17 4.81
CA ALA A 65 -1.49 23.56 4.13
C ALA A 65 -1.56 23.82 2.61
N PRO A 66 -0.42 24.12 1.94
CA PRO A 66 -0.40 24.28 0.49
C PRO A 66 -0.94 23.03 -0.20
N LEU A 67 -1.85 23.19 -1.16
CA LEU A 67 -2.49 22.07 -1.86
C LEU A 67 -1.47 21.11 -2.51
N ALA A 68 -0.38 21.65 -3.06
CA ALA A 68 0.71 20.84 -3.63
C ALA A 68 1.36 19.94 -2.57
N LEU A 69 1.59 20.46 -1.35
CA LEU A 69 2.15 19.68 -0.24
C LEU A 69 1.20 18.56 0.19
N VAL A 70 -0.09 18.88 0.32
CA VAL A 70 -1.13 17.88 0.66
C VAL A 70 -1.18 16.79 -0.41
N TRP A 71 -1.20 17.18 -1.69
CA TRP A 71 -1.22 16.22 -2.80
C TRP A 71 0.01 15.30 -2.78
N VAL A 72 1.22 15.86 -2.68
CA VAL A 72 2.46 15.06 -2.62
C VAL A 72 2.42 14.07 -1.45
N SER A 73 1.99 14.51 -0.27
CA SER A 73 1.93 13.64 0.90
C SER A 73 0.88 12.54 0.77
N VAL A 74 -0.31 12.85 0.23
CA VAL A 74 -1.36 11.86 -0.05
C VAL A 74 -0.84 10.82 -1.04
N GLU A 75 -0.26 11.26 -2.14
CA GLU A 75 0.25 10.39 -3.20
C GLU A 75 1.45 9.54 -2.75
N GLU A 76 2.30 10.06 -1.88
CA GLU A 76 3.36 9.31 -1.21
C GLU A 76 2.78 8.19 -0.34
N ILE A 77 1.78 8.49 0.47
CA ILE A 77 1.15 7.51 1.37
C ILE A 77 0.40 6.43 0.57
N LYS A 78 -0.31 6.79 -0.51
CA LYS A 78 -0.97 5.80 -1.39
C LYS A 78 0.04 4.84 -2.02
N ARG A 79 1.13 5.37 -2.60
CA ARG A 79 2.20 4.55 -3.19
C ARG A 79 2.85 3.65 -2.15
N PHE A 80 3.12 4.18 -0.96
CA PHE A 80 3.62 3.39 0.17
C PHE A 80 2.64 2.27 0.57
N GLY A 81 1.36 2.57 0.74
CA GLY A 81 0.33 1.58 1.11
C GLY A 81 0.20 0.47 0.08
N LEU A 82 0.24 0.81 -1.21
CA LEU A 82 0.21 -0.16 -2.30
C LEU A 82 1.48 -1.03 -2.35
N ALA A 83 2.66 -0.44 -2.09
CA ALA A 83 3.91 -1.19 -2.00
C ALA A 83 3.92 -2.13 -0.78
N LEU A 84 3.42 -1.69 0.37
CA LEU A 84 3.27 -2.49 1.58
C LEU A 84 2.33 -3.69 1.33
N TYR A 85 1.20 -3.45 0.65
CA TYR A 85 0.29 -4.51 0.22
C TYR A 85 1.00 -5.57 -0.63
N LYS A 86 1.75 -5.15 -1.66
CA LYS A 86 2.51 -6.08 -2.52
C LYS A 86 3.54 -6.87 -1.72
N VAL A 87 4.25 -6.24 -0.78
CA VAL A 87 5.18 -6.94 0.11
C VAL A 87 4.44 -7.97 0.97
N CYS A 88 3.28 -7.63 1.56
CA CYS A 88 2.47 -8.57 2.34
C CYS A 88 2.07 -9.79 1.50
N ARG A 89 1.61 -9.58 0.27
CA ARG A 89 1.24 -10.64 -0.66
C ARG A 89 2.42 -11.54 -1.04
N MET A 90 3.58 -10.94 -1.31
CA MET A 90 4.79 -11.66 -1.67
C MET A 90 5.34 -12.51 -0.51
N CYS A 91 4.89 -12.30 0.73
CA CYS A 91 5.36 -13.05 1.89
C CYS A 91 4.39 -14.17 2.27
N SER A 92 4.90 -15.39 2.41
CA SER A 92 4.18 -16.49 3.01
C SER A 92 4.51 -16.65 4.48
N ARG A 93 3.48 -16.90 5.31
CA ARG A 93 3.63 -17.10 6.76
C ARG A 93 4.57 -18.27 7.06
N PRO A 94 5.50 -18.15 8.03
CA PRO A 94 6.38 -19.25 8.43
C PRO A 94 5.59 -20.50 8.85
N GLU A 95 6.06 -21.70 8.49
CA GLU A 95 5.33 -22.95 8.79
C GLU A 95 5.17 -23.26 10.28
N SER A 96 6.06 -22.74 11.13
CA SER A 96 5.91 -22.85 12.59
C SER A 96 4.63 -22.21 13.10
N LEU A 97 4.12 -21.20 12.39
CA LEU A 97 2.89 -20.47 12.71
C LEU A 97 1.66 -21.04 11.97
N ARG A 98 1.83 -21.96 11.00
CA ARG A 98 0.73 -22.58 10.24
C ARG A 98 0.03 -23.72 10.99
N ARG A 99 0.66 -24.29 12.03
CA ARG A 99 0.20 -25.55 12.66
C ARG A 99 -1.05 -25.44 13.54
N ASN A 100 -1.44 -24.24 13.97
CA ASN A 100 -2.51 -24.04 14.96
C ASN A 100 -3.75 -23.31 14.43
N ASP A 101 -3.75 -22.85 13.18
CA ASP A 101 -4.80 -21.98 12.68
C ASP A 101 -5.35 -22.54 11.37
N LYS A 102 -6.50 -23.22 11.46
CA LYS A 102 -7.27 -23.68 10.31
C LYS A 102 -8.02 -22.53 9.62
N SER A 103 -7.80 -21.27 10.02
CA SER A 103 -8.24 -20.14 9.22
C SER A 103 -7.36 -20.05 7.97
N LEU A 104 -7.85 -20.66 6.88
CA LEU A 104 -7.59 -20.12 5.56
C LEU A 104 -7.92 -18.62 5.63
N GLY A 105 -6.96 -17.74 5.36
CA GLY A 105 -7.31 -16.50 4.65
C GLY A 105 -7.12 -15.14 5.33
N SER A 106 -6.54 -14.97 6.52
CA SER A 106 -6.20 -13.59 6.95
C SER A 106 -4.85 -13.18 6.36
N GLU A 107 -4.83 -12.80 5.09
CA GLU A 107 -3.71 -12.03 4.55
C GLU A 107 -3.50 -10.80 5.44
N LEU A 108 -2.23 -10.53 5.77
CA LEU A 108 -1.90 -9.50 6.76
C LEU A 108 -2.48 -8.13 6.35
N LEU A 109 -2.50 -7.87 5.05
CA LEU A 109 -3.09 -6.72 4.41
C LEU A 109 -3.73 -7.16 3.08
N THR A 110 -5.00 -6.84 2.89
CA THR A 110 -5.79 -7.15 1.69
C THR A 110 -6.04 -5.88 0.87
N LEU A 111 -6.49 -6.03 -0.39
CA LEU A 111 -6.96 -4.87 -1.18
C LEU A 111 -8.14 -4.15 -0.51
N SER A 112 -8.99 -4.89 0.21
CA SER A 112 -10.14 -4.36 0.96
C SER A 112 -9.73 -3.44 2.12
N ASP A 113 -8.49 -3.52 2.59
CA ASP A 113 -7.94 -2.59 3.59
C ASP A 113 -7.54 -1.21 2.99
N LEU A 114 -7.41 -1.09 1.65
CA LEU A 114 -6.92 0.11 0.97
C LEU A 114 -8.09 1.03 0.55
N ASN A 115 -8.49 1.93 1.45
CA ASN A 115 -9.61 2.87 1.26
C ASN A 115 -9.14 4.18 0.63
N PHE A 116 -8.58 4.07 -0.56
CA PHE A 116 -8.21 5.19 -1.42
C PHE A 116 -8.19 4.73 -2.89
N CYS A 117 -8.33 5.67 -3.82
CA CYS A 117 -8.17 5.39 -5.24
C CYS A 117 -6.72 5.04 -5.57
N MET A 118 -6.49 4.41 -6.72
CA MET A 118 -5.14 4.18 -7.22
C MET A 118 -4.32 5.50 -7.29
N PRO A 119 -3.00 5.45 -7.01
CA PRO A 119 -2.13 6.62 -7.17
C PRO A 119 -2.24 7.25 -8.56
N ASP A 120 -1.97 8.56 -8.63
CA ASP A 120 -1.86 9.29 -9.89
C ASP A 120 -0.65 8.82 -10.71
N SER A 121 -0.53 9.29 -11.96
CA SER A 121 0.48 8.80 -12.89
C SER A 121 1.90 9.19 -12.47
N ASP A 122 2.88 8.37 -12.84
CA ASP A 122 4.28 8.60 -12.49
C ASP A 122 4.88 9.80 -13.24
N GLU A 123 4.31 10.19 -14.39
CA GLU A 123 4.70 11.41 -15.09
C GLU A 123 4.38 12.67 -14.28
N LEU A 124 3.22 12.69 -13.59
CA LEU A 124 2.86 13.79 -12.69
C LEU A 124 3.73 13.80 -11.44
N TRP A 125 4.02 12.63 -10.88
CA TRP A 125 4.87 12.49 -9.69
C TRP A 125 6.32 12.89 -9.93
N ASN A 126 6.89 12.55 -11.08
CA ASN A 126 8.30 12.82 -11.43
C ASN A 126 8.50 14.12 -12.21
N ALA A 127 7.47 14.97 -12.32
CA ALA A 127 7.57 16.20 -13.11
C ALA A 127 8.63 17.16 -12.52
N PRO A 128 9.52 17.72 -13.36
CA PRO A 128 10.59 18.60 -12.90
C PRO A 128 10.06 19.93 -12.38
N GLY A 129 10.83 20.53 -11.47
CA GLY A 129 10.42 21.70 -10.72
C GLY A 129 10.07 22.95 -11.54
N ASP A 130 10.69 23.16 -12.68
CA ASP A 130 10.40 24.35 -13.50
C ASP A 130 9.03 24.27 -14.22
N ALA A 131 8.44 23.07 -14.29
CA ALA A 131 7.05 22.86 -14.72
C ALA A 131 6.04 23.06 -13.57
N GLU A 132 6.49 23.32 -12.34
CA GLU A 132 5.67 23.50 -11.13
C GLU A 132 4.57 24.55 -11.33
N SER A 133 4.81 25.65 -12.03
CA SER A 133 3.77 26.67 -12.21
C SER A 133 2.58 26.17 -13.04
N GLY A 134 2.82 25.27 -14.01
CA GLY A 134 1.77 24.63 -14.81
C GLY A 134 1.17 23.40 -14.15
N THR A 135 2.00 22.59 -13.47
CA THR A 135 1.59 21.35 -12.80
C THR A 135 0.90 21.63 -11.47
N ILE A 136 1.39 22.55 -10.63
CA ILE A 136 0.69 23.02 -9.42
C ILE A 136 -0.61 23.72 -9.81
N ARG A 137 -0.61 24.52 -10.90
CA ARG A 137 -1.86 25.10 -11.41
C ARG A 137 -2.81 24.03 -11.92
N ARG A 138 -2.34 22.95 -12.55
CA ARG A 138 -3.16 21.79 -12.94
C ARG A 138 -3.67 21.00 -11.75
N VAL A 139 -2.85 20.75 -10.73
CA VAL A 139 -3.24 20.12 -9.46
C VAL A 139 -4.26 20.99 -8.71
N ALA A 140 -4.13 22.32 -8.80
CA ALA A 140 -5.05 23.28 -8.20
C ALA A 140 -6.31 23.58 -9.02
N SER A 141 -6.28 23.41 -10.35
CA SER A 141 -7.43 23.65 -11.24
C SER A 141 -8.20 22.39 -11.62
N HIS A 142 -7.55 21.23 -11.54
CA HIS A 142 -8.17 19.92 -11.72
C HIS A 142 -8.28 19.22 -10.38
N THR A 143 -9.39 19.46 -9.70
CA THR A 143 -10.00 18.51 -8.75
C THR A 143 -10.44 17.18 -9.42
N ASN A 144 -9.91 16.87 -10.62
CA ASN A 144 -10.09 15.64 -11.38
C ASN A 144 -8.78 14.82 -11.47
N LEU A 145 -7.81 15.03 -10.57
CA LEU A 145 -6.91 13.95 -10.12
C LEU A 145 -7.80 12.84 -9.55
N ARG A 146 -7.55 11.56 -9.85
CA ARG A 146 -8.47 10.42 -9.60
C ARG A 146 -9.34 10.68 -8.37
N ASP A 147 -10.65 10.81 -8.57
CA ASP A 147 -11.58 11.34 -7.56
C ASP A 147 -11.58 10.49 -6.31
N ASN A 148 -10.69 10.84 -5.39
CA ASN A 148 -10.51 10.14 -4.14
C ASN A 148 -11.66 10.46 -3.17
N GLY A 149 -12.45 11.50 -3.48
CA GLY A 149 -13.70 11.83 -2.82
C GLY A 149 -14.84 10.88 -3.20
N ASN A 150 -14.73 10.14 -4.32
CA ASN A 150 -15.66 9.10 -4.70
C ASN A 150 -15.22 7.71 -4.16
N PRO A 151 -15.95 7.13 -3.19
CA PRO A 151 -15.64 5.81 -2.65
C PRO A 151 -15.68 4.69 -3.69
N ASP A 152 -16.48 4.83 -4.75
CA ASP A 152 -16.58 3.78 -5.78
C ASP A 152 -15.30 3.66 -6.61
N ALA A 153 -14.42 4.66 -6.58
CA ALA A 153 -13.10 4.62 -7.22
C ALA A 153 -12.00 4.01 -6.32
N TRP A 154 -12.32 3.61 -5.08
CA TRP A 154 -11.35 3.07 -4.13
C TRP A 154 -10.93 1.63 -4.46
N ILE A 155 -9.69 1.30 -4.15
CA ILE A 155 -9.13 -0.05 -4.34
C ILE A 155 -9.93 -1.08 -3.54
N SER A 156 -10.37 -0.74 -2.32
CA SER A 156 -11.20 -1.61 -1.48
C SER A 156 -12.57 -1.97 -2.08
N ARG A 157 -13.04 -1.21 -3.08
CA ARG A 157 -14.29 -1.49 -3.79
C ARG A 157 -14.04 -2.29 -5.07
N ALA A 158 -12.89 -2.08 -5.73
CA ALA A 158 -12.50 -2.92 -6.86
C ALA A 158 -12.09 -4.33 -6.42
N SER A 159 -11.63 -4.52 -5.18
CA SER A 159 -11.21 -5.83 -4.66
C SER A 159 -12.34 -6.87 -4.69
N CYS A 160 -13.59 -6.47 -4.45
CA CYS A 160 -14.72 -7.40 -4.47
C CYS A 160 -15.04 -7.92 -5.87
N LEU A 161 -14.57 -7.25 -6.94
CA LEU A 161 -14.71 -7.72 -8.32
C LEU A 161 -13.67 -8.79 -8.69
N LEU A 162 -12.59 -8.87 -7.93
CA LEU A 162 -11.45 -9.76 -8.18
C LEU A 162 -11.42 -10.93 -7.20
N TYR A 163 -12.28 -10.91 -6.19
CA TYR A 163 -12.42 -11.95 -5.19
C TYR A 163 -13.56 -12.90 -5.57
N ASP A 164 -13.25 -14.18 -5.76
CA ASP A 164 -14.20 -15.26 -5.96
C ASP A 164 -13.89 -16.38 -4.95
N GLU A 165 -14.83 -16.68 -4.05
CA GLU A 165 -14.68 -17.70 -3.00
C GLU A 165 -14.42 -19.12 -3.55
N HIS A 166 -14.73 -19.35 -4.83
CA HIS A 166 -14.55 -20.64 -5.49
C HIS A 166 -13.25 -20.72 -6.30
N VAL A 167 -12.47 -19.65 -6.35
CA VAL A 167 -11.20 -19.57 -7.08
C VAL A 167 -10.07 -19.36 -6.08
N ASP A 168 -9.31 -20.44 -5.80
CA ASP A 168 -8.08 -20.40 -4.98
C ASP A 168 -6.88 -19.74 -5.72
N PHE A 169 -7.16 -19.13 -6.89
CA PHE A 169 -6.18 -18.40 -7.67
C PHE A 169 -6.23 -16.92 -7.30
N ASP A 170 -5.10 -16.38 -6.90
CA ASP A 170 -5.01 -15.06 -6.30
C ASP A 170 -4.45 -14.06 -7.34
N TRP A 171 -5.35 -13.31 -7.99
CA TRP A 171 -5.08 -12.59 -9.26
C TRP A 171 -4.29 -11.28 -9.12
N ILE A 172 -4.36 -10.58 -7.98
CA ILE A 172 -3.72 -9.28 -7.73
C ILE A 172 -3.33 -9.13 -6.30
#